data_AF-A0A386PTZ2-F1
#
_entry.id   AF-A0A386PTZ2-F1
#
_cell.length_a   1.000
_cell.length_b   1.000
_cell.length_c   1.000
_cell.angle_alpha   90.00
_cell.angle_beta   90.00
_cell.angle_gamma   90.00
#
_symmetry.space_group_name_H-M   'P 1'
#
loop_
_entity.id
_entity.type
_entity.pdbx_description
1 polymer ?
#
loop_
_entity_poly.entity_id
_entity_poly.type
_entity_poly.pdbx_seq_one_letter_code
_entity_poly.pdbx_strand_id
1 'polypeptide(L)'
;MSFTGTKVYIMPAGIGSVNLSRITYDLGFIENIALTVPLGFLIKRAFSNISLISMVPIGLMTGAAIETMQYYLSHVFLINRTSDISDVVANGIGIVVGSVLVLVYRYVYEQKLLEKWM
;
A
#
# COMPACT_ATOMS: atom_id res chain seq x y z
N MET A 1 -10.94 -19.43 0.15
CA MET A 1 -11.35 -18.81 -1.15
C MET A 1 -10.47 -17.58 -1.36
N SER A 2 -9.99 -17.35 -2.58
CA SER A 2 -9.15 -16.21 -2.94
C SER A 2 -9.74 -15.47 -4.12
N PHE A 3 -9.66 -14.14 -4.08
CA PHE A 3 -10.18 -13.24 -5.07
C PHE A 3 -9.00 -12.57 -5.78
N THR A 4 -8.99 -12.61 -7.11
CA THR A 4 -8.02 -11.90 -7.94
C THR A 4 -8.82 -11.06 -8.90
N GLY A 5 -9.17 -9.83 -8.53
CA GLY A 5 -9.98 -8.82 -9.26
C GLY A 5 -11.22 -9.31 -10.04
N THR A 6 -10.99 -10.12 -11.07
CA THR A 6 -11.97 -10.69 -12.01
C THR A 6 -12.30 -12.18 -11.79
N LYS A 7 -11.59 -12.89 -10.91
CA LYS A 7 -11.76 -14.35 -10.71
C LYS A 7 -11.79 -14.77 -9.25
N VAL A 8 -12.58 -15.81 -8.98
CA VAL A 8 -12.71 -16.47 -7.67
C VAL A 8 -12.09 -17.86 -7.75
N TYR A 9 -11.17 -18.16 -6.84
CA TYR A 9 -10.51 -19.46 -6.75
C TYR A 9 -10.76 -20.08 -5.36
N ILE A 10 -11.03 -21.39 -5.33
CA ILE A 10 -11.02 -22.16 -4.09
C ILE A 10 -9.56 -22.57 -3.85
N MET A 11 -8.87 -21.85 -2.96
CA MET A 11 -7.54 -22.26 -2.52
C MET A 11 -7.65 -23.37 -1.47
N PRO A 12 -6.90 -24.48 -1.61
CA PRO A 12 -6.81 -25.50 -0.58
C PRO A 12 -6.17 -24.90 0.68
N ALA A 13 -6.57 -25.42 1.84
CA ALA A 13 -5.98 -25.01 3.11
C ALA A 13 -4.48 -25.32 3.10
N GLY A 14 -3.66 -24.35 3.48
CA GLY A 14 -2.22 -24.48 3.40
C GLY A 14 -1.48 -23.40 4.17
N ILE A 15 -0.21 -23.68 4.44
CA ILE A 15 0.68 -22.78 5.17
C ILE A 15 1.17 -21.69 4.21
N GLY A 16 1.29 -20.46 4.69
CA GLY A 16 1.79 -19.36 3.86
C GLY A 16 3.23 -19.61 3.41
N SER A 17 3.58 -19.11 2.22
CA SER A 17 4.95 -19.20 1.70
C SER A 17 5.56 -17.81 1.55
N VAL A 18 6.90 -17.71 1.42
CA VAL A 18 7.60 -16.43 1.26
C VAL A 18 8.39 -16.44 -0.03
N ASN A 19 8.30 -15.35 -0.79
CA ASN A 19 9.08 -15.13 -1.99
C ASN A 19 9.77 -13.75 -1.94
N LEU A 20 11.08 -13.79 -1.70
CA LEU A 20 11.92 -12.59 -1.58
C LEU A 20 12.80 -12.34 -2.81
N SER A 21 12.85 -13.28 -3.76
CA SER A 21 13.82 -13.27 -4.85
C SER A 21 13.28 -12.65 -6.14
N ARG A 22 11.95 -12.63 -6.32
CA ARG A 22 11.32 -12.20 -7.57
C ARG A 22 10.38 -11.02 -7.34
N ILE A 23 10.56 -9.97 -8.12
CA ILE A 23 9.59 -8.88 -8.24
C ILE A 23 8.63 -9.23 -9.37
N THR A 24 7.34 -9.28 -9.05
CA THR A 24 6.25 -9.54 -10.00
C THR A 24 5.35 -8.30 -10.08
N TYR A 25 4.97 -7.91 -11.30
CA TYR A 25 4.10 -6.76 -11.57
C TYR A 25 2.76 -7.26 -12.12
N ASP A 26 2.03 -8.02 -11.32
CA ASP A 26 0.73 -8.58 -11.70
C ASP A 26 -0.42 -7.67 -11.23
N LEU A 27 -1.66 -8.18 -11.33
CA LEU A 27 -2.83 -7.44 -10.86
C LEU A 27 -2.77 -7.18 -9.35
N GLY A 28 -2.25 -8.13 -8.56
CA GLY A 28 -2.08 -8.00 -7.11
C GLY A 28 -1.15 -6.84 -6.74
N PHE A 29 -0.10 -6.62 -7.52
CA PHE A 29 0.80 -5.47 -7.36
C PHE A 29 0.05 -4.13 -7.46
N ILE A 30 -0.83 -3.98 -8.47
CA ILE A 30 -1.62 -2.75 -8.66
C ILE A 30 -2.70 -2.62 -7.57
N GLU A 31 -3.33 -3.73 -7.17
CA GLU A 31 -4.29 -3.77 -6.08
C GLU A 31 -3.65 -3.29 -4.76
N ASN A 32 -2.45 -3.77 -4.43
CA ASN A 32 -1.71 -3.38 -3.23
C ASN A 32 -1.36 -1.88 -3.24
N ILE A 33 -0.91 -1.34 -4.39
CA ILE A 33 -0.71 0.11 -4.54
C ILE A 33 -2.03 0.86 -4.26
N ALA A 34 -3.11 0.48 -4.95
CA ALA A 34 -4.39 1.18 -4.84
C ALA A 34 -4.94 1.17 -3.40
N LEU A 35 -4.80 0.05 -2.70
CA LEU A 35 -5.26 -0.11 -1.32
C LEU A 35 -4.46 0.75 -0.32
N THR A 36 -3.18 1.00 -0.56
CA THR A 36 -2.36 1.80 0.38
C THR A 36 -2.29 3.29 0.05
N VAL A 37 -2.80 3.73 -1.11
CA VAL A 37 -2.92 5.16 -1.44
C VAL A 37 -3.73 5.95 -0.39
N PRO A 38 -4.94 5.53 0.02
CA PRO A 38 -5.69 6.24 1.07
C PRO A 38 -4.91 6.32 2.39
N LEU A 39 -4.18 5.27 2.74
CA LEU A 39 -3.36 5.24 3.95
C LEU A 39 -2.20 6.26 3.88
N GLY A 40 -1.47 6.30 2.76
CA GLY A 40 -0.42 7.30 2.53
C GLY A 40 -0.93 8.74 2.58
N PHE A 41 -2.14 8.96 2.04
CA PHE A 41 -2.81 10.25 2.13
C PHE A 41 -3.10 10.63 3.58
N LEU A 42 -3.67 9.72 4.37
CA LEU A 42 -3.99 9.96 5.78
C LEU A 42 -2.73 10.20 6.62
N ILE A 43 -1.67 9.42 6.43
CA ILE A 43 -0.40 9.59 7.14
C ILE A 43 0.18 10.98 6.87
N LYS A 44 0.33 11.37 5.60
CA LYS A 44 0.89 12.67 5.22
C LYS A 44 0.00 13.84 5.67
N ARG A 45 -1.32 13.65 5.70
CA ARG A 45 -2.27 14.64 6.18
C ARG A 45 -2.16 14.83 7.70
N ALA A 46 -2.09 13.74 8.46
CA ALA A 46 -1.96 13.77 9.92
C ALA A 46 -0.61 14.34 10.37
N PHE A 47 0.46 14.00 9.66
CA PHE A 47 1.81 14.45 9.95
C PHE A 47 2.33 15.38 8.86
N SER A 48 1.76 16.59 8.80
CA SER A 48 2.05 17.60 7.77
C SER A 48 3.52 17.94 7.59
N ASN A 49 4.31 17.82 8.67
CA ASN A 49 5.71 18.25 8.73
C ASN A 49 6.70 17.17 8.24
N ILE A 50 6.25 15.94 8.00
CA ILE A 50 7.12 14.87 7.49
C ILE A 50 7.48 15.19 6.04
N SER A 51 8.76 15.10 5.68
CA SER A 51 9.20 15.34 4.30
C SER A 51 8.69 14.24 3.35
N LEU A 52 8.56 14.53 2.05
CA LEU A 52 8.14 13.50 1.09
C LEU A 52 9.16 12.34 1.01
N ILE A 53 10.45 12.64 1.16
CA ILE A 53 11.52 11.65 1.17
C ILE A 53 11.38 10.70 2.36
N SER A 54 11.00 11.24 3.53
CA SER A 54 10.73 10.43 4.73
C SER A 54 9.53 9.50 4.57
N MET A 55 8.62 9.74 3.61
CA MET A 55 7.51 8.82 3.33
C MET A 55 7.98 7.51 2.67
N VAL A 56 9.16 7.48 2.04
CA VAL A 56 9.70 6.27 1.42
C VAL A 56 10.01 5.18 2.46
N PRO A 57 10.84 5.43 3.50
CA PRO A 57 11.09 4.41 4.53
C PRO A 57 9.82 4.09 5.33
N ILE A 58 8.95 5.07 5.62
CA ILE A 58 7.66 4.82 6.28
C ILE A 58 6.80 3.88 5.42
N GLY A 59 6.76 4.10 4.11
CA GLY A 59 6.01 3.29 3.17
C GLY A 59 6.52 1.84 3.14
N LEU A 60 7.83 1.65 3.04
CA LEU A 60 8.43 0.31 3.04
C LEU A 60 8.25 -0.41 4.38
N MET A 61 8.41 0.27 5.52
CA MET A 61 8.15 -0.32 6.83
C MET A 61 6.69 -0.72 7.01
N THR A 62 5.76 0.13 6.55
CA THR A 62 4.33 -0.17 6.58
C THR A 62 4.00 -1.35 5.65
N GLY A 63 4.56 -1.38 4.44
CA GLY A 63 4.41 -2.49 3.51
C GLY A 63 4.94 -3.80 4.08
N ALA A 64 6.10 -3.78 4.73
CA ALA A 64 6.68 -4.94 5.40
C ALA A 64 5.81 -5.41 6.58
N ALA A 65 5.23 -4.49 7.35
CA ALA A 65 4.32 -4.81 8.44
C ALA A 65 3.02 -5.47 7.94
N ILE A 66 2.41 -4.92 6.89
CA ILE A 66 1.22 -5.49 6.25
C ILE A 66 1.53 -6.92 5.76
N GLU A 67 2.64 -7.09 5.05
CA GLU A 67 3.04 -8.38 4.49
C GLU A 67 3.31 -9.41 5.59
N THR A 68 4.04 -9.01 6.64
CA THR A 68 4.32 -9.87 7.80
C THR A 68 3.02 -10.30 8.50
N MET A 69 2.06 -9.38 8.61
CA MET A 69 0.76 -9.70 9.17
C MET A 69 -0.01 -10.67 8.28
N GLN A 70 -0.01 -10.48 6.96
CA GLN A 70 -0.63 -11.41 6.01
C GLN A 70 0.00 -12.81 6.07
N TYR A 71 1.34 -12.89 6.14
CA TYR A 71 2.06 -14.16 6.33
C TYR A 71 1.63 -14.89 7.61
N TYR A 72 1.56 -14.15 8.71
CA TYR A 72 1.15 -14.68 10.01
C TYR A 72 -0.31 -15.17 9.98
N LEU A 73 -1.23 -14.36 9.45
CA LEU A 73 -2.62 -14.78 9.29
C LEU A 73 -2.75 -15.99 8.35
N SER A 74 -1.92 -16.10 7.32
CA SER A 74 -1.93 -17.27 6.44
C SER A 74 -1.52 -18.56 7.18
N HIS A 75 -0.66 -18.48 8.19
CA HIS A 75 -0.31 -19.62 9.04
C HIS A 75 -1.43 -19.97 10.02
N VAL A 76 -2.04 -18.97 10.64
CA VAL A 76 -3.09 -19.16 11.65
C VAL A 76 -4.38 -19.69 11.03
N PHE A 77 -4.77 -19.16 9.87
CA PHE A 77 -6.04 -19.47 9.22
C PHE A 77 -5.90 -20.41 8.01
N LEU A 78 -4.69 -20.90 7.74
CA LEU A 78 -4.38 -21.83 6.63
C LEU A 78 -4.85 -21.32 5.26
N ILE A 79 -4.68 -20.03 5.00
CA ILE A 79 -5.19 -19.35 3.78
C ILE A 79 -4.31 -19.63 2.55
N ASN A 80 -3.16 -20.30 2.72
CA ASN A 80 -2.20 -20.64 1.66
C ASN A 80 -1.80 -19.45 0.78
N ARG A 81 -1.61 -18.28 1.42
CA ARG A 81 -1.19 -17.05 0.76
C ARG A 81 0.33 -16.97 0.71
N THR A 82 0.84 -16.53 -0.42
CA THR A 82 2.26 -16.22 -0.59
C THR A 82 2.49 -14.78 -0.17
N SER A 83 3.56 -14.57 0.58
CA SER A 83 4.09 -13.26 0.91
C SER A 83 5.24 -12.89 0.01
N ASP A 84 5.07 -11.82 -0.75
CA ASP A 84 5.97 -11.43 -1.81
C ASP A 84 6.67 -10.09 -1.52
N ILE A 85 7.96 -9.98 -1.85
CA ILE A 85 8.67 -8.69 -1.76
C ILE A 85 8.06 -7.62 -2.67
N SER A 86 7.43 -8.03 -3.77
CA SER A 86 6.70 -7.13 -4.65
C SER A 86 5.55 -6.44 -3.94
N ASP A 87 4.91 -7.10 -2.98
CA ASP A 87 3.76 -6.57 -2.23
C ASP A 87 4.21 -5.52 -1.20
N VAL A 88 5.36 -5.74 -0.56
CA VAL A 88 6.02 -4.73 0.29
C VAL A 88 6.31 -3.45 -0.50
N VAL A 89 6.87 -3.60 -1.71
CA VAL A 89 7.22 -2.49 -2.59
C VAL A 89 5.96 -1.79 -3.11
N ALA A 90 4.95 -2.55 -3.55
CA ALA A 90 3.65 -2.03 -3.98
C ALA A 90 2.99 -1.19 -2.89
N ASN A 91 2.92 -1.73 -1.68
CA ASN A 91 2.36 -1.05 -0.51
C ASN A 91 3.11 0.26 -0.22
N GLY A 92 4.45 0.24 -0.29
CA GLY A 92 5.29 1.42 -0.13
C GLY A 92 5.07 2.48 -1.21
N ILE A 93 4.95 2.08 -2.47
CA ILE A 93 4.64 2.98 -3.59
C ILE A 93 3.29 3.65 -3.38
N GLY A 94 2.25 2.89 -3.02
CA GLY A 94 0.93 3.46 -2.76
C GLY A 94 0.96 4.49 -1.63
N ILE A 95 1.74 4.27 -0.57
CA ILE A 95 1.93 5.27 0.50
C ILE A 95 2.56 6.56 -0.01
N VAL A 96 3.61 6.45 -0.83
CA VAL A 96 4.26 7.62 -1.42
C VAL A 96 3.30 8.36 -2.36
N VAL A 97 2.57 7.65 -3.23
CA VAL A 97 1.56 8.23 -4.12
C VAL A 97 0.48 8.97 -3.32
N GLY A 98 -0.07 8.34 -2.28
CA GLY A 98 -1.04 8.96 -1.39
C GLY A 98 -0.51 10.23 -0.73
N SER A 99 0.76 10.25 -0.35
CA SER A 99 1.40 11.43 0.24
C SER A 99 1.58 12.58 -0.76
N VAL A 100 1.87 12.27 -2.04
CA VAL A 100 1.91 13.27 -3.12
C VAL A 100 0.54 13.88 -3.34
N LEU A 101 -0.53 13.07 -3.29
CA LEU A 101 -1.91 13.57 -3.43
C LEU A 101 -2.26 14.60 -2.37
N VAL A 102 -1.74 14.50 -1.14
CA VAL A 102 -1.93 15.53 -0.11
C VAL A 102 -1.27 16.85 -0.51
N LEU A 103 -0.06 16.81 -1.08
CA LEU A 103 0.64 18.01 -1.52
C LEU A 103 -0.13 18.71 -2.66
N VAL A 104 -0.59 17.93 -3.63
CA VAL A 104 -1.44 18.42 -4.73
C VAL A 104 -2.73 19.02 -4.17
N TYR A 105 -3.40 18.32 -3.26
CA TYR A 105 -4.62 18.79 -2.63
C TYR A 105 -4.42 20.13 -1.92
N ARG A 106 -3.35 20.28 -1.13
CA ARG A 106 -3.02 21.54 -0.43
C ARG A 106 -2.74 22.67 -1.41
N TYR A 107 -1.92 22.42 -2.43
CA TYR A 107 -1.60 23.40 -3.44
C TYR A 107 -2.86 23.93 -4.15
N VAL A 108 -3.75 23.04 -4.58
CA VAL A 108 -5.01 23.42 -5.25
C VAL A 108 -5.93 24.21 -4.30
N TYR A 109 -6.00 23.82 -3.03
CA TYR A 109 -6.88 24.47 -2.07
C TYR A 109 -6.37 25.86 -1.63
N GLU A 110 -5.05 26.01 -1.46
CA GLU A 110 -4.42 27.30 -1.16
C GLU A 110 -4.57 28.30 -2.31
N GLN A 111 -4.41 27.85 -3.57
CA GLN A 111 -4.66 28.69 -4.76
C GLN A 111 -6.10 29.19 -4.81
N LYS A 112 -7.09 28.29 -4.60
CA LYS A 112 -8.51 28.68 -4.54
C LYS A 112 -8.84 29.63 -3.41
N LEU A 113 -8.13 29.53 -2.27
CA LEU A 113 -8.34 30.43 -1.15
C LEU A 113 -7.87 31.85 -1.52
N LEU A 114 -6.71 31.99 -2.15
CA LEU A 114 -6.16 33.27 -2.58
C LEU A 114 -7.03 33.94 -3.65
N GLU A 115 -7.51 33.19 -4.64
CA GLU A 115 -8.45 33.70 -5.66
C GLU A 115 -9.76 34.22 -5.08
N LYS A 116 -10.22 33.68 -3.94
CA LYS A 116 -11.47 34.12 -3.28
C LYS A 116 -11.35 35.48 -2.58
N TRP A 117 -10.14 35.91 -2.23
CA TRP A 117 -9.89 37.15 -1.46
C TRP A 117 -9.30 38.29 -2.30
N MET A 118 -9.05 38.08 -3.59
CA MET A 118 -8.73 39.12 -4.57
C MET A 118 -9.98 39.54 -5.34
#